data_AF-A0AAW2SUD5-F1
#
_entry.id   AF-A0AAW2SUD5-F1
#
_cell.length_a   1.000
_cell.length_b   1.000
_cell.length_c   1.000
_cell.angle_alpha   90.00
_cell.angle_beta   90.00
_cell.angle_gamma   90.00
#
_symmetry.space_group_name_H-M   'P 1'
#
loop_
_entity.id
_entity.type
_entity.pdbx_description
1 polymer ?
#
loop_
_entity_poly.entity_id
_entity_poly.type
_entity_poly.pdbx_seq_one_letter_code
_entity_poly.pdbx_strand_id
1 'polypeptide(L)'
;MLKREQQRVCIPGSKKEEEAMEFDVYNQGMFKTELCNKWEETGACPYGKNCQYAHGIKELRPVIRHPRYKTEVCRMVLAGDICPYGHRCHFRHSLTEQERLMAAPPPR
;
A
#
# COMPACT_ATOMS: atom_id res chain seq x y z
N MET A 1 30.66 8.62 -9.68
CA MET A 1 30.46 8.88 -8.23
C MET A 1 30.07 10.34 -8.04
N LEU A 2 28.79 10.71 -8.13
CA LEU A 2 28.35 12.09 -7.93
C LEU A 2 27.29 12.12 -6.83
N LYS A 3 27.70 12.64 -5.67
CA LYS A 3 26.90 12.80 -4.44
C LYS A 3 25.87 13.91 -4.69
N ARG A 4 24.58 13.63 -4.51
CA ARG A 4 23.52 14.66 -4.51
C ARG A 4 23.09 14.96 -3.08
N GLU A 5 23.28 16.22 -2.73
CA GLU A 5 22.99 16.90 -1.48
C GLU A 5 21.49 16.82 -1.15
N GLN A 6 21.15 16.36 0.05
CA GLN A 6 19.77 16.21 0.52
C GLN A 6 19.39 17.40 1.40
N GLN A 7 18.47 18.21 0.89
CA GLN A 7 17.90 19.35 1.58
C GLN A 7 16.89 18.88 2.62
N ARG A 8 17.19 19.12 3.90
CA ARG A 8 16.36 18.72 5.05
C ARG A 8 15.27 19.77 5.30
N VAL A 9 14.03 19.32 5.44
CA VAL A 9 12.93 20.12 6.00
C VAL A 9 12.55 19.47 7.34
N CYS A 10 12.55 20.26 8.41
CA CYS A 10 12.27 19.80 9.76
C CYS A 10 10.82 20.11 10.14
N ILE A 11 10.11 19.14 10.74
CA ILE A 11 8.82 19.36 11.43
C ILE A 11 9.01 19.03 12.93
N PRO A 12 8.69 19.94 13.87
CA PRO A 12 8.97 19.73 15.29
C PRO A 12 7.78 19.24 16.14
N GLY A 13 8.11 18.42 17.15
CA GLY A 13 7.40 18.25 18.43
C GLY A 13 6.78 16.85 18.68
N SER A 14 6.99 16.13 19.80
CA SER A 14 7.59 16.45 21.10
C SER A 14 7.86 15.18 21.97
N LYS A 15 8.99 15.17 22.71
CA LYS A 15 9.40 14.39 23.94
C LYS A 15 9.89 12.92 23.74
N LYS A 16 11.23 12.68 23.59
CA LYS A 16 12.30 12.27 24.57
C LYS A 16 12.05 10.89 25.23
N GLU A 17 12.89 9.83 25.22
CA GLU A 17 14.35 9.55 25.04
C GLU A 17 14.54 8.39 24.02
N GLU A 18 15.38 8.51 22.96
CA GLU A 18 16.83 8.24 22.83
C GLU A 18 17.25 6.75 22.77
N GLU A 19 16.86 6.08 21.67
CA GLU A 19 17.74 5.14 20.95
C GLU A 19 17.37 5.21 19.46
N ALA A 20 18.35 5.53 18.62
CA ALA A 20 18.16 5.73 17.19
C ALA A 20 17.91 4.38 16.48
N MET A 21 16.64 4.03 16.25
CA MET A 21 16.29 2.84 15.47
C MET A 21 16.44 3.13 13.97
N GLU A 22 17.48 2.53 13.40
CA GLU A 22 17.78 2.47 11.97
C GLU A 22 16.52 2.07 11.16
N PHE A 23 16.19 2.87 10.14
CA PHE A 23 15.01 2.71 9.31
C PHE A 23 15.25 1.63 8.24
N ASP A 24 15.29 0.36 8.63
CA ASP A 24 15.10 -0.81 7.75
C ASP A 24 13.61 -1.02 7.40
N VAL A 25 12.86 0.06 7.23
CA VAL A 25 11.38 0.03 7.19
C VAL A 25 10.83 -0.55 5.89
N TYR A 26 11.67 -0.75 4.88
CA TYR A 26 11.26 -1.37 3.61
C TYR A 26 11.26 -2.90 3.62
N ASN A 27 11.71 -3.55 4.70
CA ASN A 27 11.78 -5.01 4.81
C ASN A 27 10.83 -5.62 5.86
N GLN A 28 9.69 -4.98 6.16
CA GLN A 28 8.66 -5.56 7.06
C GLN A 28 8.07 -6.90 6.56
N GLY A 29 8.31 -7.26 5.30
CA GLY A 29 7.80 -8.49 4.69
C GLY A 29 6.28 -8.47 4.54
N MET A 30 5.72 -9.63 4.17
CA MET A 30 4.29 -9.80 3.85
C MET A 30 3.55 -10.61 4.91
N PHE A 31 4.15 -10.74 6.11
CA PHE A 31 3.62 -11.62 7.15
C PHE A 31 2.51 -10.92 7.94
N LYS A 32 1.32 -11.50 7.89
CA LYS A 32 0.09 -11.05 8.53
C LYS A 32 -0.30 -9.63 8.15
N THR A 33 0.02 -9.22 6.93
CA THR A 33 -0.32 -7.90 6.37
C THR A 33 -1.69 -7.85 5.70
N GLU A 34 -2.31 -9.01 5.48
CA GLU A 34 -3.63 -9.19 4.89
C GLU A 34 -4.41 -10.24 5.71
N LEU A 35 -5.75 -10.15 5.69
CA LEU A 35 -6.63 -11.10 6.38
C LEU A 35 -6.66 -12.45 5.66
N CYS A 36 -6.85 -13.52 6.44
CA CYS A 36 -6.93 -14.87 5.90
C CYS A 36 -8.36 -15.17 5.44
N ASN A 37 -8.58 -15.27 4.13
CA ASN A 37 -9.90 -15.58 3.56
C ASN A 37 -10.52 -16.85 4.16
N LYS A 38 -9.76 -17.95 4.25
CA LYS A 38 -10.26 -19.23 4.78
C LYS A 38 -10.78 -19.10 6.22
N TRP A 39 -10.04 -18.36 7.04
CA TRP A 39 -10.43 -18.10 8.41
C TRP A 39 -11.67 -17.19 8.49
N GLU A 40 -11.74 -16.15 7.66
CA GLU A 40 -12.93 -15.28 7.62
C GLU A 40 -14.19 -16.01 7.14
N GLU A 41 -14.06 -16.89 6.15
CA GLU A 41 -15.19 -17.62 5.55
C GLU A 41 -15.68 -18.77 6.44
N THR A 42 -14.76 -19.50 7.08
CA THR A 42 -15.09 -20.77 7.77
C THR A 42 -14.83 -20.77 9.27
N GLY A 43 -14.14 -19.75 9.79
CA GLY A 43 -13.63 -19.74 11.17
C GLY A 43 -12.45 -20.69 11.40
N ALA A 44 -11.98 -21.39 10.36
CA ALA A 44 -10.90 -22.35 10.44
C ALA A 44 -9.88 -22.15 9.31
N CYS A 45 -8.60 -22.38 9.61
CA CYS A 45 -7.54 -22.29 8.63
C CYS A 45 -6.64 -23.52 8.73
N PRO A 46 -6.38 -24.25 7.62
CA PRO A 46 -5.56 -25.47 7.64
C PRO A 46 -4.11 -25.20 8.04
N TYR A 47 -3.65 -23.94 7.91
CA TYR A 47 -2.30 -23.53 8.28
C TYR A 47 -2.17 -23.19 9.77
N GLY A 48 -3.27 -23.15 10.52
CA GLY A 48 -3.27 -22.85 11.95
C GLY A 48 -2.46 -21.61 12.30
N LYS A 49 -1.60 -21.71 13.32
CA LYS A 49 -0.78 -20.58 13.79
C LYS A 49 0.32 -20.16 12.80
N ASN A 50 0.65 -21.02 11.84
CA ASN A 50 1.66 -20.78 10.81
C ASN A 50 1.10 -20.09 9.57
N CYS A 51 -0.20 -19.71 9.59
CA CYS A 51 -0.77 -18.93 8.51
C CYS A 51 0.00 -17.61 8.33
N GLN A 52 0.40 -17.33 7.09
CA GLN A 52 1.05 -16.06 6.73
C GLN A 52 0.08 -14.89 6.68
N TYR A 53 -1.23 -15.16 6.76
CA TYR A 53 -2.28 -14.15 6.79
C TYR A 53 -2.83 -14.02 8.22
N ALA A 54 -3.44 -12.88 8.52
CA ALA A 54 -4.01 -12.61 9.84
C ALA A 54 -5.38 -13.30 10.00
N HIS A 55 -5.60 -13.99 11.12
CA HIS A 55 -6.90 -14.58 11.49
C HIS A 55 -7.86 -13.56 12.16
N GLY A 56 -7.63 -12.27 11.94
CA GLY A 56 -8.45 -11.19 12.46
C GLY A 56 -7.64 -9.92 12.69
N ILE A 57 -8.35 -8.83 13.01
CA ILE A 57 -7.75 -7.50 13.19
C ILE A 57 -6.64 -7.45 14.24
N LYS A 58 -6.68 -8.33 15.25
CA LYS A 58 -5.67 -8.40 16.32
C LYS A 58 -4.33 -8.92 15.82
N GLU A 59 -4.35 -9.74 14.77
CA GLU A 59 -3.13 -10.29 14.17
C GLU A 59 -2.66 -9.49 12.96
N LEU A 60 -3.50 -8.61 12.43
CA LEU A 60 -3.23 -7.82 11.23
C LEU A 60 -2.18 -6.75 11.50
N ARG A 61 -1.09 -6.80 10.75
CA ARG A 61 0.04 -5.87 10.86
C ARG A 61 -0.10 -4.72 9.85
N PRO A 62 0.23 -3.48 10.26
CA PRO A 62 0.28 -2.36 9.34
C PRO A 62 1.38 -2.59 8.29
N VAL A 63 1.13 -2.15 7.06
CA VAL A 63 2.12 -2.17 5.99
C VAL A 63 2.64 -0.77 5.79
N ILE A 64 3.93 -0.54 6.07
CA ILE A 64 4.58 0.68 5.65
C ILE A 64 4.89 0.56 4.15
N ARG A 65 4.24 1.40 3.35
CA ARG A 65 4.41 1.42 1.89
C ARG A 65 5.31 2.57 1.47
N HIS A 66 5.91 2.43 0.30
CA HIS A 66 6.67 3.51 -0.30
C HIS A 66 5.79 4.78 -0.46
N PRO A 67 6.31 5.99 -0.24
CA PRO A 67 5.54 7.24 -0.36
C PRO A 67 4.83 7.44 -1.71
N ARG A 68 5.29 6.77 -2.77
CA ARG A 68 4.66 6.77 -4.11
C ARG A 68 3.56 5.72 -4.30
N TYR A 69 3.16 5.00 -3.26
CA TYR A 69 2.08 4.03 -3.36
C TYR A 69 0.74 4.73 -3.62
N LYS A 70 0.03 4.30 -4.66
CA LYS A 70 -1.26 4.87 -5.08
C LYS A 70 -1.24 6.40 -5.18
N THR A 71 -0.14 6.99 -5.64
CA THR A 71 -0.09 8.42 -5.99
C THR A 71 -0.57 8.66 -7.43
N GLU A 72 -0.13 7.81 -8.36
CA GLU A 72 -0.48 7.88 -9.77
C GLU A 72 -1.69 6.97 -10.09
N VAL A 73 -2.46 7.35 -11.11
CA VAL A 73 -3.61 6.56 -11.59
C VAL A 73 -3.15 5.32 -12.35
N CYS A 74 -3.86 4.21 -12.18
CA CYS A 74 -3.66 3.01 -12.96
C CYS A 74 -4.01 3.26 -14.42
N ARG A 75 -3.04 3.07 -15.33
CA ARG A 75 -3.22 3.33 -16.76
C ARG A 75 -4.38 2.54 -17.38
N MET A 76 -4.60 1.30 -16.93
CA MET A 76 -5.72 0.48 -17.41
C MET A 76 -7.05 1.09 -16.99
N VAL A 77 -7.18 1.46 -15.72
CA VAL A 77 -8.42 2.10 -15.23
C VAL A 77 -8.63 3.46 -15.90
N LEU A 78 -7.56 4.21 -16.15
CA LEU A 78 -7.62 5.46 -16.90
C LEU A 78 -8.06 5.24 -18.36
N ALA A 79 -7.67 4.13 -18.99
CA ALA A 79 -8.13 3.77 -20.33
C ALA A 79 -9.58 3.23 -20.36
N GLY A 80 -10.22 3.06 -19.21
CA GLY A 80 -11.56 2.47 -19.09
C GLY A 80 -11.56 0.94 -18.98
N ASP A 81 -10.39 0.31 -18.85
CA ASP A 81 -10.24 -1.15 -18.74
C ASP A 81 -10.24 -1.65 -17.29
N ILE A 82 -10.60 -2.92 -17.10
CA ILE A 82 -10.50 -3.62 -15.83
C ILE A 82 -9.03 -3.98 -15.57
N CYS A 83 -8.49 -3.53 -14.43
CA CYS A 83 -7.13 -3.87 -14.04
C CYS A 83 -7.06 -5.30 -13.43
N PRO A 84 -6.23 -6.22 -13.97
CA PRO A 84 -6.13 -7.60 -13.49
C PRO A 84 -5.54 -7.71 -12.07
N TYR A 85 -4.83 -6.68 -11.62
CA TYR A 85 -4.27 -6.63 -10.26
C TYR A 85 -5.31 -6.25 -9.20
N GLY A 86 -6.48 -5.74 -9.61
CA GLY A 86 -7.56 -5.37 -8.70
C GLY A 86 -7.11 -4.45 -7.56
N HIS A 87 -7.54 -4.73 -6.33
CA HIS A 87 -7.19 -3.91 -5.15
C HIS A 87 -5.68 -3.95 -4.81
N ARG A 88 -4.96 -4.99 -5.26
CA ARG A 88 -3.50 -5.14 -5.09
C ARG A 88 -2.68 -4.27 -6.05
N CYS A 89 -3.33 -3.59 -6.99
CA CYS A 89 -2.64 -2.62 -7.84
C CYS A 89 -1.98 -1.53 -6.99
N HIS A 90 -0.72 -1.22 -7.30
CA HIS A 90 0.05 -0.16 -6.65
C HIS A 90 -0.35 1.25 -7.11
N PHE A 91 -1.21 1.35 -8.14
CA PHE A 91 -1.73 2.60 -8.66
C PHE A 91 -3.19 2.83 -8.21
N ARG A 92 -3.68 4.07 -8.31
CA ARG A 92 -5.06 4.41 -7.95
C ARG A 92 -6.04 3.86 -8.96
N HIS A 93 -7.12 3.25 -8.48
CA HIS A 93 -8.31 2.93 -9.27
C HIS A 93 -9.45 3.95 -9.04
N SER A 94 -9.23 4.94 -8.18
CA SER A 94 -10.12 6.08 -7.97
C SER A 94 -9.74 7.20 -8.93
N LEU A 95 -10.58 7.41 -9.96
CA LEU A 95 -10.46 8.53 -10.89
C LEU A 95 -11.21 9.75 -10.37
N THR A 96 -10.55 10.90 -10.37
CA THR A 96 -11.17 12.23 -10.25
C THR A 96 -12.02 12.55 -11.47
N GLU A 97 -12.91 13.53 -11.37
CA GLU A 97 -13.74 13.97 -12.49
C GLU A 97 -12.87 14.42 -13.68
N GLN A 98 -11.80 15.18 -13.41
CA GLN A 98 -10.86 15.61 -14.44
C GLN A 98 -10.19 14.43 -15.17
N GLU A 99 -9.75 13.41 -14.43
CA GLU A 99 -9.13 12.20 -15.02
C GLU A 99 -10.14 11.40 -15.86
N ARG A 100 -11.42 11.36 -15.47
CA ARG A 100 -12.49 10.72 -16.26
C ARG A 100 -12.78 11.49 -17.54
N LEU A 101 -12.76 12.82 -17.49
CA LEU A 101 -12.97 13.67 -18.66
C LEU A 101 -11.81 13.56 -19.66
N MET A 102 -10.56 13.44 -19.17
CA MET A 102 -9.39 13.21 -20.03
C MET A 102 -9.36 11.80 -20.64
N ALA A 103 -9.96 10.81 -19.98
CA ALA A 103 -10.08 9.44 -20.45
C ALA A 103 -11.18 9.25 -21.51
N ALA A 104 -12.15 10.16 -21.58
CA ALA A 104 -13.22 10.09 -22.55
C ALA A 104 -12.66 10.36 -23.97
N PRO A 105 -12.95 9.50 -24.97
CA PRO A 105 -12.62 9.84 -26.34
C PRO A 105 -13.37 11.11 -26.75
N PRO A 106 -12.75 12.00 -27.56
CA PRO A 106 -13.45 13.18 -28.04
C PRO A 106 -14.73 12.76 -28.78
N PRO A 107 -15.84 13.51 -28.64
CA PRO A 107 -17.04 13.25 -29.43
C PRO A 107 -16.68 13.32 -30.93
N ARG A 108 -17.13 12.33 -31.69
CA ARG A 108 -16.99 12.29 -33.16
C ARG A 108 -17.91 13.29 -33.83
#